data_AF-E4NHG6-F1
#
_entry.id   AF-E4NHG6-F1
#
_cell.length_a   1.000
_cell.length_b   1.000
_cell.length_c   1.000
_cell.angle_alpha   90.00
_cell.angle_beta   90.00
_cell.angle_gamma   90.00
#
_symmetry.space_group_name_H-M   'P 1'
#
loop_
_entity.id
_entity.type
_entity.pdbx_description
1 polymer ?
#
loop_
_entity_poly.entity_id
_entity_poly.type
_entity_poly.pdbx_seq_one_letter_code
_entity_poly.pdbx_strand_id
1 'polypeptide(L)'
;MTELLDALDHLDAVFAPHAERPVAVEGCAYCHPGGGLALLAGPVGGVPDLLVDAVAGEVPDHWGDFPGLYRRLTPRILRRVALDAAGPDPAVVASRLLAAGWGGWPERPAVERFLRAWWEAILREPSGRHPGEALELLVPLTGSPFRWLERWAAHPDERLSLLVDRWLQRRLEVRFGLHDEAGAAPAELAQWLLTLDPEFLGAYRLREVERIAWS
;
A
#
# COMPACT_ATOMS: atom_id res chain seq x y z
N MET A 1 6.86 -12.56 11.18
CA MET A 1 6.76 -11.30 11.97
C MET A 1 8.07 -10.49 12.13
N THR A 2 9.20 -11.08 12.54
CA THR A 2 10.43 -10.32 12.93
C THR A 2 10.98 -9.36 11.86
N GLU A 3 11.09 -9.79 10.60
CA GLU A 3 11.63 -8.92 9.52
C GLU A 3 10.77 -7.68 9.25
N LEU A 4 9.45 -7.78 9.44
CA LEU A 4 8.53 -6.64 9.29
C LEU A 4 8.74 -5.63 10.42
N LEU A 5 8.88 -6.10 11.65
CA LEU A 5 9.18 -5.24 12.80
C LEU A 5 10.53 -4.53 12.62
N ASP A 6 11.56 -5.26 12.20
CA ASP A 6 12.88 -4.67 11.90
C ASP A 6 12.82 -3.61 10.78
N ALA A 7 11.99 -3.83 9.76
CA ALA A 7 11.80 -2.87 8.68
C ALA A 7 11.05 -1.62 9.16
N LEU A 8 10.06 -1.77 10.04
CA LEU A 8 9.33 -0.67 10.66
C LEU A 8 10.22 0.14 11.62
N ASP A 9 11.03 -0.52 12.43
CA ASP A 9 11.94 0.17 13.35
C ASP A 9 13.05 0.91 12.58
N HIS A 10 13.53 0.33 11.48
CA HIS A 10 14.44 1.02 10.56
C HIS A 10 13.78 2.23 9.89
N LEU A 11 12.51 2.10 9.50
CA LEU A 11 11.73 3.21 8.94
C LEU A 11 11.61 4.35 9.96
N ASP A 12 11.27 4.05 11.21
CA ASP A 12 11.19 5.03 12.30
C ASP A 12 12.55 5.74 12.51
N ALA A 13 13.65 4.99 12.52
CA ALA A 13 14.99 5.56 12.68
C ALA A 13 15.40 6.51 11.54
N VAL A 14 15.09 6.16 10.29
CA VAL A 14 15.42 6.97 9.11
C VAL A 14 14.59 8.26 9.06
N PHE A 15 13.34 8.21 9.51
CA PHE A 15 12.44 9.36 9.53
C PHE A 15 12.50 10.19 10.82
N ALA A 16 13.25 9.75 11.84
CA ALA A 16 13.41 10.46 13.11
C ALA A 16 13.71 11.97 12.98
N PRO A 17 14.53 12.45 12.01
CA PRO A 17 14.76 13.88 11.81
C PRO A 17 13.49 14.72 11.54
N HIS A 18 12.43 14.10 11.00
CA HIS A 18 11.13 14.74 10.78
C HIS A 18 10.21 14.61 12.00
N ALA A 19 10.38 13.56 12.80
CA ALA A 19 9.47 13.19 13.88
C ALA A 19 9.52 14.12 15.10
N GLU A 20 10.71 14.65 15.40
CA GLU A 20 10.97 15.39 16.66
C GLU A 20 10.75 16.89 16.53
N ARG A 21 10.81 17.44 15.31
CA ARG A 21 10.74 18.89 15.10
C ARG A 21 9.26 19.33 15.08
N PRO A 22 8.88 20.34 15.90
CA PRO A 22 7.59 20.98 15.74
C PRO A 22 7.47 21.59 14.35
N VAL A 23 6.30 21.46 13.75
CA VAL A 23 6.00 22.04 12.43
C VAL A 23 4.72 22.85 12.52
N ALA A 24 4.62 23.92 11.73
CA ALA A 24 3.33 24.58 11.55
C ALA A 24 2.43 23.63 10.76
N VAL A 25 1.29 23.26 11.33
CA VAL A 25 0.26 22.49 10.63
C VAL A 25 -0.93 23.39 10.40
N GLU A 26 -1.12 23.76 9.14
CA GLU A 26 -2.31 24.46 8.69
C GLU A 26 -3.29 23.45 8.10
N GLY A 27 -4.54 23.56 8.48
CA GLY A 27 -5.62 22.73 7.97
C GLY A 27 -6.99 23.26 8.41
N CYS A 28 -8.06 22.62 7.96
CA CYS A 28 -9.41 23.09 8.27
C CYS A 28 -9.75 22.87 9.76
N ALA A 29 -9.91 23.96 10.52
CA ALA A 29 -10.29 23.90 11.95
C ALA A 29 -11.69 23.32 12.18
N TYR A 30 -12.55 23.29 11.15
CA TYR A 30 -13.83 22.61 11.19
C TYR A 30 -13.68 21.08 11.06
N CYS A 31 -12.77 20.61 10.19
CA CYS A 31 -12.48 19.18 10.01
C CYS A 31 -11.66 18.61 11.17
N HIS A 32 -10.82 19.43 11.81
CA HIS A 32 -9.97 19.05 12.94
C HIS A 32 -10.21 19.93 14.17
N PRO A 33 -11.41 19.86 14.78
CA PRO A 33 -11.73 20.65 15.96
C PRO A 33 -10.93 20.18 17.20
N GLY A 34 -10.97 20.97 18.27
CA GLY A 34 -10.49 20.52 19.59
C GLY A 34 -8.97 20.41 19.74
N GLY A 35 -8.19 21.16 18.95
CA GLY A 35 -6.73 21.20 19.08
C GLY A 35 -5.98 20.10 18.31
N GLY A 36 -6.66 19.35 17.43
CA GLY A 36 -6.01 18.32 16.61
C GLY A 36 -4.82 18.82 15.80
N LEU A 37 -4.90 20.05 15.26
CA LEU A 37 -3.78 20.69 14.54
C LEU A 37 -2.56 20.92 15.46
N ALA A 38 -2.78 21.27 16.72
CA ALA A 38 -1.69 21.46 17.69
C ALA A 38 -1.01 20.13 18.05
N LEU A 39 -1.78 19.05 18.14
CA LEU A 39 -1.23 17.70 18.33
C LEU A 39 -0.39 17.26 17.12
N LEU A 40 -0.90 17.49 15.90
CA LEU A 40 -0.17 17.22 14.66
C LEU A 40 1.12 18.04 14.54
N ALA A 41 1.12 19.27 15.04
CA ALA A 41 2.28 20.15 15.09
C ALA A 41 3.34 19.72 16.12
N GLY A 42 2.95 18.98 17.16
CA GLY A 42 3.84 18.45 18.19
C GLY A 42 4.58 17.17 17.78
N PRO A 43 5.43 16.58 18.64
CA PRO A 43 6.21 15.38 18.34
C PRO A 43 5.35 14.21 17.84
N VAL A 44 5.81 13.51 16.79
CA VAL A 44 5.03 12.43 16.14
C VAL A 44 4.59 11.33 17.11
N GLY A 45 5.44 10.98 18.08
CA GLY A 45 5.11 9.98 19.10
C GLY A 45 3.93 10.36 20.01
N GLY A 46 3.59 11.65 20.09
CA GLY A 46 2.43 12.16 20.84
C GLY A 46 1.15 12.28 20.01
N VAL A 47 1.19 11.99 18.71
CA VAL A 47 0.02 12.08 17.83
C VAL A 47 -0.86 10.83 18.01
N PRO A 48 -2.14 11.00 18.43
CA PRO A 48 -3.09 9.89 18.56
C PRO A 48 -3.30 9.14 17.25
N ASP A 49 -3.48 7.82 17.31
CA ASP A 49 -3.71 6.96 16.13
C ASP A 49 -4.91 7.46 15.30
N LEU A 50 -6.00 7.91 15.92
CA LEU A 50 -7.15 8.46 15.21
C LEU A 50 -6.80 9.68 14.36
N LEU A 51 -5.86 10.52 14.80
CA LEU A 51 -5.37 11.66 14.00
C LEU A 51 -4.41 11.21 12.90
N VAL A 52 -3.60 10.17 13.14
CA VAL A 52 -2.77 9.55 12.09
C VAL A 52 -3.67 8.98 10.99
N ASP A 53 -4.71 8.24 11.35
CA ASP A 53 -5.65 7.64 10.41
C ASP A 53 -6.44 8.71 9.65
N ALA A 54 -6.83 9.80 10.32
CA ALA A 54 -7.47 10.94 9.67
C ALA A 54 -6.55 11.58 8.62
N VAL A 55 -5.29 11.86 8.95
CA VAL A 55 -4.32 12.41 7.97
C VAL A 55 -4.04 11.40 6.85
N ALA A 56 -3.98 10.10 7.16
CA ALA A 56 -3.77 9.06 6.16
C ALA A 56 -4.89 9.01 5.12
N GLY A 57 -6.15 9.26 5.54
CA GLY A 57 -7.33 9.23 4.69
C GLY A 57 -7.65 10.55 3.98
N GLU A 58 -7.31 11.68 4.58
CA GLU A 58 -7.77 13.00 4.14
C GLU A 58 -7.11 13.48 2.84
N VAL A 59 -7.84 14.25 2.02
CA VAL A 59 -7.35 14.79 0.75
C VAL A 59 -6.24 15.83 0.92
N PRO A 60 -5.29 15.96 -0.04
CA PRO A 60 -4.10 16.79 0.13
C PRO A 60 -4.44 18.27 0.34
N ASP A 61 -5.46 18.77 -0.36
CA ASP A 61 -5.87 20.17 -0.36
C ASP A 61 -6.43 20.66 1.00
N HIS A 62 -6.64 19.77 1.96
CA HIS A 62 -7.04 20.13 3.32
C HIS A 62 -5.86 20.55 4.21
N TRP A 63 -4.63 20.48 3.70
CA TRP A 63 -3.41 20.75 4.45
C TRP A 63 -2.54 21.80 3.75
N GLY A 64 -2.02 22.77 4.51
CA GLY A 64 -1.17 23.83 3.96
C GLY A 64 0.18 23.31 3.41
N ASP A 65 0.79 22.35 4.11
CA ASP A 65 1.99 21.62 3.66
C ASP A 65 1.74 20.11 3.72
N PHE A 66 0.87 19.62 2.84
CA PHE A 66 0.59 18.19 2.74
C PHE A 66 1.87 17.34 2.54
N PRO A 67 2.80 17.66 1.61
CA PRO A 67 3.98 16.83 1.41
C PRO A 67 4.86 16.71 2.67
N GLY A 68 5.08 17.83 3.37
CA GLY A 68 5.85 17.83 4.62
C GLY A 68 5.16 17.06 5.74
N LEU A 69 3.87 17.31 5.95
CA LEU A 69 3.07 16.62 6.97
C LEU A 69 3.01 15.11 6.72
N TYR A 70 2.73 14.71 5.47
CA TYR A 70 2.57 13.30 5.12
C TYR A 70 3.89 12.54 5.20
N ARG A 71 5.00 13.15 4.73
CA ARG A 71 6.35 12.59 4.90
C ARG A 71 6.68 12.38 6.37
N ARG A 72 6.38 13.36 7.22
CA ARG A 72 6.60 13.30 8.66
C ARG A 72 5.84 12.16 9.34
N LEU A 73 4.59 11.91 8.95
CA LEU A 73 3.74 10.88 9.55
C LEU A 73 3.87 9.50 8.88
N THR A 74 4.57 9.40 7.75
CA THR A 74 4.71 8.17 6.96
C THR A 74 5.06 6.93 7.81
N PRO A 75 6.02 6.96 8.75
CA PRO A 75 6.33 5.77 9.56
C PRO A 75 5.15 5.28 10.38
N ARG A 76 4.40 6.20 11.01
CA ARG A 76 3.20 5.85 11.80
C ARG A 76 2.08 5.34 10.90
N ILE A 77 1.86 5.96 9.75
CA ILE A 77 0.85 5.53 8.77
C ILE A 77 1.15 4.12 8.27
N LEU A 78 2.39 3.85 7.84
CA LEU A 78 2.78 2.53 7.33
C LEU A 78 2.76 1.46 8.43
N ARG A 79 3.11 1.80 9.68
CA ARG A 79 2.95 0.90 10.82
C ARG A 79 1.48 0.55 11.08
N ARG A 80 0.57 1.53 11.02
CA ARG A 80 -0.89 1.30 11.15
C ARG A 80 -1.40 0.40 10.02
N VAL A 81 -1.04 0.68 8.76
CA VAL A 81 -1.41 -0.16 7.59
C VAL A 81 -0.97 -1.61 7.78
N ALA A 82 0.25 -1.82 8.27
CA ALA A 82 0.84 -3.15 8.34
C ALA A 82 0.39 -3.99 9.54
N LEU A 83 0.14 -3.36 10.69
CA LEU A 83 -0.12 -4.06 11.95
C LEU A 83 -1.58 -3.97 12.42
N ASP A 84 -2.39 -3.07 11.85
CA ASP A 84 -3.81 -2.93 12.18
C ASP A 84 -4.69 -3.19 10.95
N ALA A 85 -5.47 -4.27 11.02
CA ALA A 85 -6.44 -4.61 9.97
C ALA A 85 -7.54 -3.55 9.81
N ALA A 86 -7.87 -2.81 10.88
CA ALA A 86 -8.79 -1.68 10.86
C ALA A 86 -8.07 -0.33 10.60
N GLY A 87 -6.75 -0.35 10.38
CA GLY A 87 -5.97 0.83 10.04
C GLY A 87 -6.27 1.37 8.63
N PRO A 88 -5.53 2.40 8.19
CA PRO A 88 -5.78 3.11 6.94
C PRO A 88 -5.88 2.19 5.72
N ASP A 89 -6.71 2.59 4.75
CA ASP A 89 -6.87 1.88 3.50
C ASP A 89 -5.57 1.94 2.66
N PRO A 90 -5.00 0.79 2.23
CA PRO A 90 -3.75 0.75 1.46
C PRO A 90 -3.81 1.55 0.15
N ALA A 91 -4.94 1.54 -0.57
CA ALA A 91 -5.13 2.26 -1.83
C ALA A 91 -5.06 3.76 -1.62
N VAL A 92 -5.71 4.25 -0.55
CA VAL A 92 -5.69 5.67 -0.17
C VAL A 92 -4.28 6.09 0.21
N VAL A 93 -3.59 5.31 1.05
CA VAL A 93 -2.21 5.60 1.46
C VAL A 93 -1.26 5.64 0.26
N ALA A 94 -1.43 4.77 -0.74
CA ALA A 94 -0.64 4.79 -1.97
C ALA A 94 -0.78 6.14 -2.70
N SER A 95 -2.03 6.56 -2.89
CA SER A 95 -2.36 7.83 -3.54
C SER A 95 -1.75 9.03 -2.81
N ARG A 96 -1.82 9.01 -1.48
CA ARG A 96 -1.23 10.06 -0.63
C ARG A 96 0.30 10.11 -0.68
N LEU A 97 0.96 8.95 -0.65
CA LEU A 97 2.42 8.89 -0.82
C LEU A 97 2.86 9.45 -2.18
N LEU A 98 2.13 9.11 -3.25
CA LEU A 98 2.36 9.66 -4.59
C LEU A 98 2.18 11.18 -4.61
N ALA A 99 1.08 11.69 -4.05
CA ALA A 99 0.81 13.12 -3.94
C ALA A 99 1.87 13.86 -3.09
N ALA A 100 2.44 13.20 -2.08
CA ALA A 100 3.50 13.75 -1.23
C ALA A 100 4.91 13.66 -1.88
N GLY A 101 5.01 13.14 -3.11
CA GLY A 101 6.26 13.07 -3.85
C GLY A 101 7.27 12.07 -3.31
N TRP A 102 6.80 10.97 -2.69
CA TRP A 102 7.65 10.00 -1.99
C TRP A 102 8.81 9.45 -2.83
N GLY A 103 8.62 9.33 -4.15
CA GLY A 103 9.61 8.81 -5.08
C GLY A 103 10.92 9.62 -5.13
N GLY A 104 10.87 10.90 -4.72
CA GLY A 104 12.03 11.80 -4.63
C GLY A 104 12.63 11.95 -3.23
N TRP A 105 12.10 11.24 -2.23
CA TRP A 105 12.60 11.33 -0.86
C TRP A 105 13.94 10.60 -0.70
N PRO A 106 14.89 11.14 0.07
CA PRO A 106 16.10 10.41 0.44
C PRO A 106 15.81 9.16 1.29
N GLU A 107 14.67 9.13 2.00
CA GLU A 107 14.24 7.99 2.82
C GLU A 107 13.59 6.85 2.01
N ARG A 108 13.41 7.03 0.69
CA ARG A 108 12.78 6.05 -0.21
C ARG A 108 13.29 4.60 -0.02
N PRO A 109 14.60 4.32 0.13
CA PRO A 109 15.07 2.95 0.36
C PRO A 109 14.49 2.29 1.61
N ALA A 110 14.20 3.05 2.67
CA ALA A 110 13.58 2.54 3.89
C ALA A 110 12.11 2.17 3.65
N VAL A 111 11.37 3.00 2.90
CA VAL A 111 10.00 2.69 2.47
C VAL A 111 9.99 1.43 1.61
N GLU A 112 10.87 1.32 0.61
CA GLU A 112 10.95 0.13 -0.25
C GLU A 112 11.31 -1.15 0.52
N ARG A 113 12.16 -1.03 1.56
CA ARG A 113 12.47 -2.15 2.48
C ARG A 113 11.22 -2.57 3.25
N PHE A 114 10.46 -1.62 3.79
CA PHE A 114 9.17 -1.89 4.44
C PHE A 114 8.21 -2.60 3.49
N LEU A 115 8.00 -2.10 2.26
CA LEU A 115 7.08 -2.68 1.29
C LEU A 115 7.39 -4.16 1.03
N ARG A 116 8.68 -4.50 0.88
CA ARG A 116 9.12 -5.91 0.73
C ARG A 116 8.84 -6.74 1.97
N ALA A 117 9.24 -6.27 3.16
CA ALA A 117 9.06 -7.03 4.39
C ALA A 117 7.58 -7.24 4.74
N TRP A 118 6.73 -6.24 4.44
CA TRP A 118 5.29 -6.32 4.63
C TRP A 118 4.65 -7.35 3.71
N TRP A 119 5.01 -7.35 2.43
CA TRP A 119 4.55 -8.38 1.48
C TRP A 119 4.89 -9.80 1.96
N GLU A 120 6.14 -10.05 2.36
CA GLU A 120 6.56 -11.35 2.86
C GLU A 120 5.86 -11.76 4.16
N ALA A 121 5.49 -10.80 5.02
CA ALA A 121 4.73 -11.09 6.23
C ALA A 121 3.28 -11.52 5.89
N ILE A 122 2.62 -10.77 5.01
CA ILE A 122 1.26 -11.04 4.53
C ILE A 122 1.15 -12.40 3.83
N LEU A 123 2.15 -12.77 3.03
CA LEU A 123 2.16 -14.07 2.36
C LEU A 123 2.30 -15.23 3.35
N ARG A 124 3.13 -15.08 4.39
CA ARG A 124 3.41 -16.15 5.36
C ARG A 124 2.29 -16.40 6.35
N GLU A 125 1.66 -15.35 6.86
CA GLU A 125 0.71 -15.44 7.97
C GLU A 125 -0.60 -14.73 7.59
N PRO A 126 -1.78 -15.29 7.90
CA PRO A 126 -3.05 -14.56 7.72
C PRO A 126 -3.07 -13.28 8.58
N SER A 127 -2.74 -12.15 7.96
CA SER A 127 -2.51 -10.86 8.63
C SER A 127 -3.78 -10.02 8.82
N GLY A 128 -4.96 -10.64 8.88
CA GLY A 128 -6.26 -9.95 8.85
C GLY A 128 -6.61 -9.28 7.51
N ARG A 129 -5.61 -8.78 6.76
CA ARG A 129 -5.73 -8.26 5.39
C ARG A 129 -5.43 -9.34 4.34
N HIS A 130 -6.16 -9.30 3.24
CA HIS A 130 -5.89 -10.14 2.07
C HIS A 130 -4.67 -9.61 1.28
N PRO A 131 -3.78 -10.46 0.70
CA PRO A 131 -2.63 -9.97 -0.06
C PRO A 131 -3.01 -9.10 -1.27
N GLY A 132 -4.16 -9.37 -1.88
CA GLY A 132 -4.75 -8.49 -2.90
C GLY A 132 -4.97 -7.05 -2.43
N GLU A 133 -5.30 -6.79 -1.17
CA GLU A 133 -5.40 -5.42 -0.62
C GLU A 133 -4.02 -4.77 -0.49
N ALA A 134 -2.98 -5.55 -0.17
CA ALA A 134 -1.62 -5.01 -0.11
C ALA A 134 -1.11 -4.56 -1.48
N LEU A 135 -1.53 -5.25 -2.56
CA LEU A 135 -1.22 -4.82 -3.92
C LEU A 135 -1.74 -3.40 -4.24
N GLU A 136 -2.82 -2.96 -3.59
CA GLU A 136 -3.34 -1.59 -3.73
C GLU A 136 -2.37 -0.51 -3.24
N LEU A 137 -1.46 -0.85 -2.32
CA LEU A 137 -0.35 0.02 -1.92
C LEU A 137 0.91 -0.26 -2.74
N LEU A 138 1.25 -1.54 -2.90
CA LEU A 138 2.53 -1.95 -3.47
C LEU A 138 2.63 -1.56 -4.95
N VAL A 139 1.57 -1.75 -5.74
CA VAL A 139 1.62 -1.57 -7.19
C VAL A 139 1.70 -0.09 -7.59
N PRO A 140 0.89 0.84 -7.06
CA PRO A 140 1.02 2.26 -7.37
C PRO A 140 2.41 2.82 -7.06
N LEU A 141 3.02 2.38 -5.95
CA LEU A 141 4.35 2.85 -5.55
C LEU A 141 5.48 2.20 -6.36
N THR A 142 5.23 1.09 -7.07
CA THR A 142 6.31 0.33 -7.70
C THR A 142 6.13 0.15 -9.20
N GLY A 143 5.00 0.61 -9.75
CA GLY A 143 4.70 0.71 -11.16
C GLY A 143 4.23 -0.59 -11.81
N SER A 144 4.38 -1.74 -11.16
CA SER A 144 4.01 -3.03 -11.76
C SER A 144 3.62 -4.08 -10.71
N PRO A 145 2.59 -4.92 -10.98
CA PRO A 145 2.21 -6.01 -10.10
C PRO A 145 3.13 -7.24 -10.22
N PHE A 146 3.83 -7.42 -11.34
CA PHE A 146 4.44 -8.72 -11.69
C PHE A 146 5.46 -9.20 -10.67
N ARG A 147 6.34 -8.33 -10.16
CA ARG A 147 7.35 -8.74 -9.15
C ARG A 147 6.73 -9.30 -7.87
N TRP A 148 5.55 -8.82 -7.51
CA TRP A 148 4.82 -9.26 -6.31
C TRP A 148 4.06 -10.55 -6.59
N LEU A 149 3.43 -10.61 -7.77
CA LEU A 149 2.70 -11.77 -8.24
C LEU A 149 3.60 -12.99 -8.47
N GLU A 150 4.77 -12.80 -9.08
CA GLU A 150 5.79 -13.85 -9.24
C GLU A 150 6.20 -14.42 -7.88
N ARG A 151 6.40 -13.54 -6.89
CA ARG A 151 6.78 -13.94 -5.54
C ARG A 151 5.68 -14.76 -4.85
N TRP A 152 4.42 -14.38 -5.01
CA TRP A 152 3.29 -15.12 -4.44
C TRP A 152 3.03 -16.43 -5.18
N ALA A 153 3.11 -16.41 -6.52
CA ALA A 153 2.94 -17.58 -7.36
C ALA A 153 4.02 -18.66 -7.17
N ALA A 154 5.16 -18.33 -6.57
CA ALA A 154 6.15 -19.34 -6.16
C ALA A 154 5.60 -20.33 -5.13
N HIS A 155 4.62 -19.92 -4.33
CA HIS A 155 3.92 -20.76 -3.35
C HIS A 155 2.42 -20.41 -3.39
N PRO A 156 1.71 -20.78 -4.46
CA PRO A 156 0.35 -20.33 -4.68
C PRO A 156 -0.58 -20.94 -3.63
N ASP A 157 -1.59 -20.16 -3.23
CA ASP A 157 -2.56 -20.57 -2.22
C ASP A 157 -3.99 -20.22 -2.64
N GLU A 158 -4.96 -20.55 -1.79
CA GLU A 158 -6.38 -20.27 -2.03
C GLU A 158 -6.65 -18.76 -2.18
N ARG A 159 -5.88 -17.91 -1.49
CA ARG A 159 -6.02 -16.45 -1.59
C ARG A 159 -5.64 -15.95 -2.99
N LEU A 160 -4.60 -16.50 -3.59
CA LEU A 160 -4.23 -16.20 -4.99
C LEU A 160 -5.33 -16.69 -5.95
N SER A 161 -5.82 -17.92 -5.73
CA SER A 161 -6.90 -18.52 -6.51
C SER A 161 -8.16 -17.62 -6.53
N LEU A 162 -8.58 -17.13 -5.36
CA LEU A 162 -9.71 -16.22 -5.22
C LEU A 162 -9.46 -14.85 -5.88
N LEU A 163 -8.23 -14.35 -5.85
CA LEU A 163 -7.86 -13.11 -6.54
C LEU A 163 -7.98 -13.27 -8.06
N VAL A 164 -7.47 -14.37 -8.61
CA VAL A 164 -7.55 -14.68 -10.04
C VAL A 164 -9.01 -14.76 -10.50
N ASP A 165 -9.89 -15.40 -9.72
CA ASP A 165 -11.33 -15.44 -10.05
C ASP A 165 -11.93 -14.04 -10.17
N ARG A 166 -11.62 -13.14 -9.22
CA ARG A 166 -12.10 -11.75 -9.25
C ARG A 166 -11.57 -11.00 -10.47
N TRP A 167 -10.32 -11.24 -10.87
CA TRP A 167 -9.76 -10.61 -12.06
C TRP A 167 -10.36 -11.12 -13.36
N LEU A 168 -10.62 -12.42 -13.46
CA LEU A 168 -11.28 -13.01 -14.62
C LEU A 168 -12.71 -12.47 -14.81
N GLN A 169 -13.45 -12.26 -13.72
CA GLN A 169 -14.77 -11.60 -13.76
C GLN A 169 -14.70 -10.18 -14.34
N ARG A 170 -13.56 -9.50 -14.17
CA ARG A 170 -13.26 -8.18 -14.73
C ARG A 170 -12.52 -8.25 -16.06
N ARG A 171 -12.47 -9.40 -16.72
CA ARG A 171 -11.76 -9.63 -17.99
C ARG A 171 -10.28 -9.18 -17.94
N LEU A 172 -9.65 -9.32 -16.78
CA LEU A 172 -8.28 -8.88 -16.49
C LEU A 172 -8.06 -7.36 -16.62
N GLU A 173 -9.12 -6.55 -16.61
CA GLU A 173 -9.04 -5.10 -16.43
C GLU A 173 -8.79 -4.78 -14.95
N VAL A 174 -7.52 -4.90 -14.57
CA VAL A 174 -7.05 -4.73 -13.19
C VAL A 174 -6.26 -3.43 -13.06
N ARG A 175 -6.72 -2.61 -12.12
CA ARG A 175 -6.09 -1.37 -11.70
C ARG A 175 -5.89 -1.41 -10.19
N PHE A 176 -4.90 -0.69 -9.72
CA PHE A 176 -4.51 -0.61 -8.32
C PHE A 176 -4.37 0.85 -7.90
N GLY A 177 -4.71 1.10 -6.64
CA GLY A 177 -4.71 2.40 -6.00
C GLY A 177 -6.06 3.11 -6.10
N LEU A 178 -6.22 4.19 -5.33
CA LEU A 178 -7.49 4.90 -5.19
C LEU A 178 -7.97 5.52 -6.51
N HIS A 179 -7.04 5.91 -7.38
CA HIS A 179 -7.31 6.61 -8.63
C HIS A 179 -6.82 5.81 -9.85
N ASP A 180 -6.74 4.48 -9.73
CA ASP A 180 -6.23 3.58 -10.76
C ASP A 180 -4.80 3.94 -11.21
N GLU A 181 -3.96 4.39 -10.26
CA GLU A 181 -2.62 4.94 -10.51
C GLU A 181 -1.69 3.96 -11.24
N ALA A 182 -1.90 2.66 -11.05
CA ALA A 182 -1.13 1.63 -11.73
C ALA A 182 -1.99 0.42 -12.08
N GLY A 183 -1.45 -0.47 -12.92
CA GLY A 183 -2.14 -1.66 -13.39
C GLY A 183 -1.23 -2.49 -14.29
N ALA A 184 -1.82 -3.47 -14.94
CA ALA A 184 -1.17 -4.20 -16.03
C ALA A 184 -2.18 -4.34 -17.17
N ALA A 185 -1.68 -4.38 -18.41
CA ALA A 185 -2.58 -4.59 -19.53
C ALA A 185 -3.22 -5.99 -19.43
N PRO A 186 -4.49 -6.18 -19.84
CA PRO A 186 -5.15 -7.49 -19.80
C PRO A 186 -4.32 -8.60 -20.48
N ALA A 187 -3.68 -8.29 -21.60
CA ALA A 187 -2.81 -9.23 -22.32
C ALA A 187 -1.56 -9.63 -21.53
N GLU A 188 -0.92 -8.70 -20.80
CA GLU A 188 0.26 -9.00 -19.98
C GLU A 188 -0.12 -9.86 -18.77
N LEU A 189 -1.26 -9.55 -18.13
CA LEU A 189 -1.80 -10.39 -17.05
C LEU A 189 -2.19 -11.77 -17.56
N ALA A 190 -2.77 -11.86 -18.74
CA ALA A 190 -3.10 -13.15 -19.35
C ALA A 190 -1.84 -13.97 -19.63
N GLN A 191 -0.80 -13.34 -20.21
CA GLN A 191 0.49 -13.99 -20.45
C GLN A 191 1.12 -14.49 -19.15
N TRP A 192 1.13 -13.66 -18.09
CA TRP A 192 1.62 -14.07 -16.79
C TRP A 192 0.80 -15.25 -16.22
N LEU A 193 -0.53 -15.21 -16.29
CA LEU A 193 -1.38 -16.32 -15.84
C LEU A 193 -1.04 -17.62 -16.58
N LEU A 194 -0.77 -17.56 -17.89
CA LEU A 194 -0.35 -18.73 -18.68
C LEU A 194 1.01 -19.30 -18.29
N THR A 195 1.81 -18.60 -17.49
CA THR A 195 3.06 -19.15 -16.91
C THR A 195 2.83 -19.96 -15.64
N LEU A 196 1.64 -19.86 -15.03
CA LEU A 196 1.31 -20.61 -13.82
C LEU A 196 1.04 -22.09 -14.14
N ASP A 197 1.13 -22.93 -13.12
CA ASP A 197 0.79 -24.35 -13.24
C ASP A 197 -0.65 -24.53 -13.77
N PRO A 198 -0.86 -25.26 -14.88
CA PRO A 198 -2.20 -25.54 -15.41
C PRO A 198 -3.13 -26.22 -14.39
N GLU A 199 -2.59 -27.00 -13.45
CA GLU A 199 -3.38 -27.61 -12.37
C GLU A 199 -3.91 -26.56 -11.39
N PHE A 200 -3.11 -25.53 -11.08
CA PHE A 200 -3.53 -24.41 -10.24
C PHE A 200 -4.64 -23.57 -10.89
N LEU A 201 -4.50 -23.28 -12.19
CA LEU A 201 -5.53 -22.56 -12.93
C LEU A 201 -6.81 -23.39 -13.08
N GLY A 202 -6.65 -24.67 -13.38
CA GLY A 202 -7.75 -25.54 -13.77
C GLY A 202 -8.30 -25.20 -15.17
N ALA A 203 -8.98 -26.17 -15.77
CA ALA A 203 -9.40 -26.10 -17.16
C ALA A 203 -10.37 -24.95 -17.48
N TYR A 204 -11.17 -24.49 -16.52
CA TYR A 204 -12.09 -23.38 -16.72
C TYR A 204 -11.35 -22.04 -16.85
N ARG A 205 -10.49 -21.71 -15.88
CA ARG A 205 -9.74 -20.45 -15.89
C ARG A 205 -8.79 -20.40 -17.08
N LEU A 206 -8.11 -21.51 -17.39
CA LEU A 206 -7.19 -21.58 -18.53
C LEU A 206 -7.87 -21.15 -19.84
N ARG A 207 -9.08 -21.67 -20.13
CA ARG A 207 -9.83 -21.28 -21.33
C ARG A 207 -10.19 -19.80 -21.35
N GLU A 208 -10.58 -19.23 -20.21
CA GLU A 208 -10.89 -17.80 -20.12
C GLU A 208 -9.64 -16.93 -20.31
N VAL A 209 -8.50 -17.34 -19.75
CA VAL A 209 -7.20 -16.67 -19.94
C VAL A 209 -6.78 -16.72 -21.41
N GLU A 210 -6.84 -17.88 -22.06
CA GLU A 210 -6.55 -18.03 -23.49
C GLU A 210 -7.45 -17.11 -24.33
N ARG A 211 -8.76 -17.09 -24.05
CA ARG A 211 -9.71 -16.23 -24.75
C ARG A 211 -9.35 -14.74 -24.67
N ILE A 212 -8.83 -14.29 -23.53
CA ILE A 212 -8.41 -12.88 -23.32
C ILE A 212 -7.04 -12.61 -23.93
N ALA A 213 -6.10 -13.56 -23.86
CA ALA A 213 -4.76 -13.41 -24.41
C ALA A 213 -4.75 -13.21 -25.94
N TRP A 214 -5.75 -13.78 -26.63
CA TRP A 214 -5.83 -13.81 -28.09
C TRP A 214 -6.97 -12.94 -28.68
N SER A 215 -7.63 -12.13 -27.86
CA SER A 215 -8.65 -11.15 -28.29
C SER A 215 -8.04 -9.78 -28.54
#